data_AF-A0A1C5MYR5-F1
#
_entry.id   AF-A0A1C5MYR5-F1
#
_cell.length_a   1.000
_cell.length_b   1.000
_cell.length_c   1.000
_cell.angle_alpha   90.00
_cell.angle_beta   90.00
_cell.angle_gamma   90.00
#
_symmetry.space_group_name_H-M   'P 1'
#
loop_
_entity.id
_entity.type
_entity.pdbx_description
1 polymer ?
#
loop_
_entity_poly.entity_id
_entity_poly.type
_entity_poly.pdbx_seq_one_letter_code
_entity_poly.pdbx_strand_id
1 'polypeptide(L)'
;MRMMERNKSKFFYALYKEKVPKTDEYGNVTGEYEIIRDNPVEFSANISAAKGETSTRQFGESESYDKVIVMGTDAPPIDEYTVLWVDKTPQVDETGALVTNDDGEVITPHDYIVKKVAKSLNSVSVAISKVTVSG
;
A
#
# COMPACT_ATOMS: atom_id res chain seq x y z
N MET A 1 0.65 -7.25 -23.62
CA MET A 1 -0.48 -6.31 -23.51
C MET A 1 0.11 -4.91 -23.38
N ARG A 2 -0.11 -4.01 -24.34
CA ARG A 2 0.53 -2.68 -24.34
C ARG A 2 -0.40 -1.72 -23.59
N MET A 3 -0.09 -1.41 -22.33
CA MET A 3 -0.89 -0.44 -21.58
C MET A 3 -0.68 0.95 -22.17
N MET A 4 -1.76 1.65 -22.50
CA MET A 4 -1.69 3.03 -22.95
C MET A 4 -1.41 3.95 -21.77
N GLU A 5 -0.42 4.82 -21.90
CA GLU A 5 0.02 5.76 -20.84
C GLU A 5 -1.09 6.69 -20.37
N ARG A 6 -2.07 6.99 -21.23
CA ARG A 6 -3.25 7.80 -20.88
C ARG A 6 -4.08 7.22 -19.73
N ASN A 7 -4.04 5.91 -19.53
CA ASN A 7 -4.80 5.25 -18.47
C ASN A 7 -3.95 4.97 -17.22
N LYS A 8 -2.75 5.54 -17.12
CA LYS A 8 -1.93 5.43 -15.92
C LYS A 8 -2.33 6.51 -14.93
N SER A 9 -2.64 6.11 -13.72
CA SER A 9 -2.80 7.00 -12.57
C SER A 9 -1.54 6.92 -11.72
N LYS A 10 -1.10 8.07 -11.21
CA LYS A 10 0.00 8.14 -10.25
C LYS A 10 -0.52 7.72 -8.88
N PHE A 11 0.30 6.95 -8.17
CA PHE A 11 0.06 6.57 -6.78
C PHE A 11 1.42 6.38 -6.11
N PHE A 12 1.41 6.38 -4.78
CA PHE A 12 2.61 6.11 -4.00
C PHE A 12 2.44 4.79 -3.25
N TYR A 13 3.53 4.06 -3.08
CA TYR A 13 3.55 2.83 -2.30
C TYR A 13 4.75 2.82 -1.37
N ALA A 14 4.59 2.25 -0.17
CA ALA A 14 5.68 2.06 0.78
C ALA A 14 5.75 0.58 1.15
N LEU A 15 6.90 -0.02 0.86
CA LEU A 15 7.15 -1.43 1.17
C LEU A 15 7.34 -1.61 2.67
N TYR A 16 6.91 -2.76 3.16
CA TYR A 16 7.22 -3.16 4.52
C TYR A 16 8.71 -3.56 4.60
N LYS A 17 9.46 -2.98 5.54
CA LYS A 17 10.89 -3.24 5.69
C LYS A 17 11.17 -4.20 6.82
N GLU A 18 10.82 -3.81 8.05
CA GLU A 18 11.13 -4.63 9.22
C GLU A 18 10.22 -4.31 10.41
N LYS A 19 10.03 -5.30 11.27
CA LYS A 19 9.41 -5.15 12.59
C LYS A 19 10.53 -5.00 13.60
N VAL A 20 10.80 -3.79 14.07
CA VAL A 20 11.81 -3.59 15.11
C VAL A 20 11.10 -3.65 16.46
N PRO A 21 11.54 -4.53 17.39
CA PRO A 21 11.01 -4.52 18.73
C PRO A 21 11.40 -3.20 19.40
N LYS A 22 10.42 -2.49 19.98
CA LYS A 22 10.70 -1.27 20.72
C LYS A 22 11.43 -1.66 22.02
N THR A 23 12.58 -1.05 22.23
CA THR A 23 13.35 -1.18 23.47
C THR A 23 13.07 0.02 24.35
N ASP A 24 12.73 -0.22 25.61
CA ASP A 24 12.58 0.84 26.61
C ASP A 24 13.95 1.50 26.93
N GLU A 25 13.95 2.63 27.65
CA GLU A 25 15.15 3.32 28.14
C GLU A 25 16.09 2.40 28.96
N TYR A 26 15.57 1.28 29.47
CA TYR A 26 16.31 0.27 30.22
C TYR A 26 16.81 -0.93 29.38
N GLY A 27 16.71 -0.89 28.06
CA GLY A 27 17.17 -1.97 27.17
C GLY A 27 16.32 -3.24 27.22
N ASN A 28 15.14 -3.16 27.85
CA ASN A 28 14.18 -4.26 27.92
C ASN A 28 13.25 -4.23 26.71
N VAL A 29 12.92 -5.41 26.19
CA VAL A 29 11.98 -5.57 25.08
C VAL A 29 10.58 -5.35 25.63
N THR A 30 9.91 -4.24 25.27
CA THR A 30 8.58 -3.90 25.82
C THR A 30 7.46 -4.79 25.28
N GLY A 31 7.75 -5.63 24.28
CA GLY A 31 6.77 -6.44 23.57
C GLY A 31 5.95 -5.62 22.56
N GLU A 32 6.14 -4.31 22.53
CA GLU A 32 5.65 -3.44 21.47
C GLU A 32 6.61 -3.48 20.27
N TYR A 33 6.04 -3.34 19.09
CA TYR A 33 6.79 -3.46 17.85
C TYR A 33 6.47 -2.28 16.95
N GLU A 34 7.51 -1.60 16.49
CA GLU A 34 7.38 -0.56 15.49
C GLU A 34 7.54 -1.17 14.10
N ILE A 35 6.56 -0.92 13.26
CA ILE A 35 6.57 -1.33 11.87
C ILE A 35 7.31 -0.24 11.09
N ILE A 36 8.57 -0.50 10.76
CA ILE A 36 9.34 0.38 9.88
C ILE A 36 8.96 0.08 8.45
N ARG A 37 8.44 1.10 7.77
CA ARG A 37 8.14 1.08 6.34
C ARG A 37 9.25 1.79 5.59
N ASP A 38 9.45 1.40 4.34
CA ASP A 38 10.37 2.07 3.44
C ASP A 38 9.80 3.41 2.95
N ASN A 39 10.64 4.22 2.33
CA ASN A 39 10.23 5.51 1.79
C ASN A 39 9.14 5.33 0.70
N PRO A 40 8.07 6.15 0.69
CA PRO A 40 7.06 6.06 -0.34
C PRO A 40 7.63 6.39 -1.72
N VAL A 41 7.50 5.45 -2.65
CA VAL A 41 7.97 5.57 -4.03
C VAL A 41 6.80 5.91 -4.93
N GLU A 42 6.97 6.92 -5.80
CA GLU A 42 5.99 7.25 -6.84
C GLU A 42 5.98 6.17 -7.92
N PHE A 43 4.80 5.64 -8.23
CA PHE A 43 4.59 4.74 -9.34
C PHE A 43 3.37 5.14 -10.17
N SER A 44 3.37 4.74 -11.45
CA SER A 44 2.24 5.00 -12.34
C SER A 44 1.79 3.70 -13.01
N ALA A 45 0.55 3.30 -12.74
CA ALA A 45 -0.02 2.08 -13.29
C ALA A 45 -1.49 2.27 -13.62
N ASN A 46 -2.08 1.27 -14.28
CA ASN A 46 -3.49 1.29 -14.58
C ASN A 46 -4.28 0.96 -13.32
N ILE A 47 -5.02 1.93 -12.80
CA ILE A 47 -5.91 1.72 -11.65
C ILE A 47 -7.33 1.63 -12.19
N SER A 48 -8.04 0.56 -11.84
CA SER A 48 -9.44 0.42 -12.21
C SER A 48 -10.28 1.53 -11.59
N ALA A 49 -11.44 1.82 -12.20
CA ALA A 49 -12.48 2.58 -11.52
C ALA A 49 -12.84 1.90 -10.18
N ALA A 50 -13.26 2.69 -9.19
CA ALA A 50 -13.78 2.15 -7.94
C ALA A 50 -15.00 1.30 -8.28
N LYS A 51 -14.83 -0.02 -8.19
CA LYS A 51 -15.90 -0.99 -8.36
C LYS A 51 -15.96 -1.68 -7.02
N GLY A 52 -16.94 -1.31 -6.20
CA GLY A 52 -17.38 -2.13 -5.08
C GLY A 52 -18.00 -3.42 -5.62
N GLU A 53 -17.22 -4.23 -6.32
CA GLU A 53 -17.63 -5.53 -6.81
C GLU A 53 -17.47 -6.51 -5.66
N THR A 54 -18.47 -6.55 -4.78
CA THR A 54 -18.80 -7.78 -4.05
C THR A 54 -19.26 -8.79 -5.11
N SER A 55 -18.31 -9.52 -5.72
CA SER A 55 -18.65 -10.63 -6.60
C SER A 55 -19.20 -11.76 -5.73
N THR A 56 -20.52 -11.86 -5.65
CA THR A 56 -21.23 -12.96 -5.00
C THR A 56 -21.02 -14.24 -5.82
N ARG A 57 -19.98 -15.02 -5.50
CA ARG A 57 -19.84 -16.40 -6.01
C ARG A 57 -20.33 -17.38 -4.95
N GLN A 58 -21.07 -18.40 -5.40
CA GLN A 58 -21.69 -19.46 -4.58
C GLN A 58 -20.69 -20.32 -3.77
N PHE A 59 -19.39 -20.04 -3.84
CA PHE A 59 -18.34 -20.75 -3.11
C PHE A 59 -17.43 -19.74 -2.39
N GLY A 60 -17.88 -19.30 -1.21
CA GLY A 60 -17.07 -19.11 0.01
C GLY A 60 -15.95 -18.06 0.08
N GLU A 61 -15.28 -17.67 -1.00
CA GLU A 61 -14.17 -16.71 -0.92
C GLU A 61 -14.54 -15.38 -1.59
N SER A 62 -15.07 -14.47 -0.78
CA SER A 62 -15.24 -13.07 -1.16
C SER A 62 -14.19 -12.22 -0.44
N GLU A 63 -13.09 -11.91 -1.13
CA GLU A 63 -12.25 -10.79 -0.73
C GLU A 63 -12.85 -9.51 -1.31
N SER A 64 -13.35 -8.65 -0.42
CA SER A 64 -13.81 -7.32 -0.80
C SER A 64 -12.60 -6.44 -1.12
N TYR A 65 -12.53 -5.97 -2.35
CA TYR A 65 -11.59 -4.95 -2.80
C TYR A 65 -12.34 -3.81 -3.48
N ASP A 66 -11.77 -2.61 -3.44
CA ASP A 66 -12.38 -1.40 -3.97
C ASP A 66 -11.88 -1.10 -5.39
N LYS A 67 -10.59 -1.37 -5.63
CA LYS A 67 -9.90 -1.09 -6.89
C LYS A 67 -8.90 -2.20 -7.19
N VAL A 68 -8.53 -2.32 -8.45
CA VAL A 68 -7.47 -3.22 -8.92
C VAL A 68 -6.44 -2.40 -9.66
N ILE A 69 -5.17 -2.56 -9.28
CA ILE A 69 -4.03 -1.99 -10.00
C ILE A 69 -3.50 -3.07 -10.93
N VAL A 70 -3.40 -2.77 -12.22
CA VAL A 70 -2.79 -3.65 -13.21
C VAL A 70 -1.45 -3.05 -13.64
N MET A 71 -0.40 -3.83 -13.44
CA MET A 71 0.99 -3.52 -13.79
C MET A 71 1.51 -4.56 -14.79
N GLY A 72 2.54 -4.18 -15.56
CA GLY A 72 3.22 -5.09 -16.46
C GLY A 72 4.32 -5.89 -15.77
N THR A 73 5.32 -6.32 -16.53
CA THR A 73 6.54 -6.97 -16.03
C THR A 73 7.41 -6.05 -15.16
N ASP A 74 7.22 -4.73 -15.26
CA ASP A 74 7.93 -3.69 -14.48
C ASP A 74 7.28 -3.42 -13.12
N ALA A 75 6.47 -4.36 -12.60
CA ALA A 75 5.77 -4.17 -11.34
C ALA A 75 6.76 -4.26 -10.16
N PRO A 76 6.77 -3.28 -9.25
CA PRO A 76 7.54 -3.39 -8.02
C PRO A 76 7.05 -4.57 -7.17
N PRO A 77 7.88 -5.07 -6.22
CA PRO A 77 7.55 -6.20 -5.37
C PRO A 77 6.54 -5.82 -4.29
N ILE A 78 5.34 -5.41 -4.70
CA ILE A 78 4.21 -5.10 -3.81
C ILE A 78 3.70 -6.41 -3.19
N ASP A 79 3.52 -6.38 -1.87
CA ASP A 79 2.97 -7.45 -1.05
C ASP A 79 1.74 -6.98 -0.26
N GLU A 80 1.14 -7.87 0.53
CA GLU A 80 -0.05 -7.58 1.35
C GLU A 80 0.24 -6.63 2.53
N TYR A 81 1.52 -6.46 2.89
CA TYR A 81 1.97 -5.56 3.95
C TYR A 81 2.29 -4.15 3.41
N THR A 82 2.34 -4.01 2.09
CA THR A 82 2.56 -2.74 1.41
C THR A 82 1.35 -1.83 1.57
N VAL A 83 1.62 -0.57 1.91
CA VAL A 83 0.61 0.47 2.02
C VAL A 83 0.65 1.40 0.82
N LEU A 84 -0.50 1.95 0.46
CA LEU A 84 -0.70 2.67 -0.79
C LEU A 84 -1.41 4.02 -0.55
N TRP A 85 -0.95 5.05 -1.26
CA TRP A 85 -1.61 6.34 -1.37
C TRP A 85 -2.05 6.54 -2.81
N VAL A 86 -3.36 6.37 -3.05
CA VAL A 86 -3.98 6.51 -4.37
C VAL A 86 -4.75 7.82 -4.48
N ASP A 87 -5.48 8.19 -3.43
CA ASP A 87 -6.29 9.42 -3.39
C ASP A 87 -5.52 10.59 -2.75
N LYS A 88 -4.62 10.32 -1.80
CA LYS A 88 -3.74 11.31 -1.17
C LYS A 88 -2.32 11.29 -1.73
N THR A 89 -1.59 12.37 -1.49
CA THR A 89 -0.15 12.46 -1.71
C THR A 89 0.55 12.36 -0.35
N PRO A 90 1.47 11.41 -0.13
CA PRO A 90 2.21 11.34 1.12
C PRO A 90 3.11 12.58 1.25
N GLN A 91 3.12 13.19 2.43
CA GLN A 91 4.13 14.18 2.77
C GLN A 91 5.38 13.43 3.22
N VAL A 92 6.47 13.66 2.51
CA VAL A 92 7.78 13.11 2.83
C VAL A 92 8.69 14.22 3.35
N ASP A 93 9.53 13.87 4.32
CA ASP A 93 10.57 14.74 4.85
C ASP A 93 11.80 14.75 3.91
N GLU A 94 12.83 15.56 4.20
CA GLU A 94 14.05 15.68 3.39
C GLU A 94 14.80 14.35 3.19
N THR A 95 14.56 13.37 4.08
CA THR A 95 15.11 12.00 4.01
C THR A 95 14.29 11.05 3.13
N GLY A 96 13.14 11.50 2.64
CA GLY A 96 12.16 10.70 1.90
C GLY A 96 11.25 9.86 2.79
N ALA A 97 11.39 9.89 4.12
CA ALA A 97 10.49 9.20 5.05
C ALA A 97 9.16 9.94 5.21
N LEU A 98 8.10 9.23 5.60
CA LEU A 98 6.80 9.87 5.87
C LEU A 98 6.93 10.86 7.02
N VAL A 99 6.44 12.09 6.81
CA VAL A 99 6.42 13.09 7.88
C VAL A 99 5.49 12.59 8.98
N THR A 100 6.02 12.58 10.19
CA THR A 100 5.33 12.17 11.41
C THR A 100 5.18 13.42 12.28
N ASN A 101 4.00 13.63 12.87
CA ASN A 101 3.74 14.71 13.83
C ASN A 101 4.58 14.50 15.10
N ASP A 102 4.69 15.55 15.93
CA ASP A 102 5.38 15.51 17.23
C ASP A 102 4.88 14.38 18.16
N ASP A 103 3.64 13.90 17.96
CA ASP A 103 3.04 12.77 18.69
C ASP A 103 3.45 11.37 18.18
N GLY A 104 4.26 11.28 17.12
CA GLY A 104 4.65 9.99 16.51
C GLY A 104 3.62 9.42 15.53
N GLU A 105 2.59 10.21 15.18
CA GLU A 105 1.55 9.86 14.19
C GLU A 105 1.91 10.32 12.79
N VAL A 106 1.72 9.46 11.78
CA VAL A 106 1.99 9.81 10.39
C VAL A 106 1.01 10.88 9.90
N ILE A 107 1.49 12.07 9.51
CA ILE A 107 0.65 13.21 9.10
C ILE A 107 -0.28 12.83 7.95
N THR A 108 0.23 12.02 7.02
CA THR A 108 -0.52 11.56 5.85
C THR A 108 -0.69 10.05 5.90
N PRO A 109 -1.69 9.54 6.64
CA PRO A 109 -1.95 8.11 6.71
C PRO A 109 -2.29 7.57 5.31
N HIS A 110 -1.96 6.30 5.10
CA HIS A 110 -2.26 5.60 3.87
C HIS A 110 -3.79 5.43 3.70
N ASP A 111 -4.25 5.53 2.45
CA ASP A 111 -5.67 5.39 2.13
C ASP A 111 -6.05 3.99 1.68
N TYR A 112 -5.09 3.22 1.18
CA TYR A 112 -5.34 1.90 0.63
C TYR A 112 -4.35 0.88 1.18
N ILE A 113 -4.84 -0.33 1.38
CA ILE A 113 -4.04 -1.51 1.70
C ILE A 113 -4.17 -2.54 0.57
N VAL A 114 -3.14 -3.34 0.41
CA VAL A 114 -3.17 -4.47 -0.51
C VAL A 114 -3.93 -5.62 0.15
N LYS A 115 -4.94 -6.15 -0.53
CA LYS A 115 -5.68 -7.34 -0.11
C LYS A 115 -5.13 -8.60 -0.75
N LYS A 116 -4.73 -8.51 -2.02
CA LYS A 116 -4.25 -9.66 -2.78
C LYS A 116 -3.35 -9.23 -3.92
N VAL A 117 -2.35 -10.06 -4.19
CA VAL A 117 -1.44 -9.89 -5.32
C VAL A 117 -1.54 -11.10 -6.22
N ALA A 118 -2.04 -10.91 -7.43
CA ALA A 118 -2.10 -11.91 -8.48
C ALA A 118 -0.99 -11.65 -9.50
N LYS A 119 0.07 -12.46 -9.46
CA LYS A 119 1.18 -12.38 -10.43
C LYS A 119 0.92 -13.34 -11.58
N SER A 120 0.94 -12.83 -12.81
CA SER A 120 0.88 -13.61 -14.04
C SER A 120 2.17 -13.38 -14.86
N LEU A 121 2.39 -14.21 -15.87
CA LEU A 121 3.63 -14.23 -16.67
C LEU A 121 3.99 -12.85 -17.27
N ASN A 122 2.98 -12.04 -17.62
CA ASN A 122 3.17 -10.75 -18.30
C ASN A 122 2.43 -9.59 -17.63
N SER A 123 1.80 -9.81 -16.48
CA SER A 123 1.02 -8.79 -15.79
C SER A 123 0.88 -9.11 -14.31
N VAL A 124 0.94 -8.10 -13.48
CA VAL A 124 0.66 -8.18 -12.05
C VAL A 124 -0.62 -7.42 -11.76
N SER A 125 -1.59 -8.07 -11.15
CA SER A 125 -2.84 -7.47 -10.71
C SER A 125 -2.87 -7.43 -9.19
N VAL A 126 -3.02 -6.24 -8.61
CA VAL A 126 -3.06 -6.02 -7.18
C VAL A 126 -4.44 -5.53 -6.80
N ALA A 127 -5.14 -6.30 -5.97
CA ALA A 127 -6.41 -5.90 -5.38
C ALA A 127 -6.14 -5.02 -4.16
N ILE A 128 -6.72 -3.83 -4.14
CA ILE A 128 -6.53 -2.85 -3.07
C ILE A 128 -7.88 -2.51 -2.44
N SER A 129 -7.88 -2.27 -1.14
CA SER A 129 -9.08 -1.85 -0.41
C SER A 129 -8.81 -0.56 0.34
N LYS A 130 -9.81 0.33 0.33
CA LYS A 130 -9.74 1.62 1.00
C LYS A 130 -9.84 1.41 2.51
N VAL A 131 -8.89 1.97 3.25
CA VAL A 131 -8.91 1.99 4.71
C VAL A 131 -9.01 3.41 5.20
N THR A 132 -9.76 3.58 6.28
CA THR A 132 -9.75 4.84 7.04
C THR A 132 -8.86 4.60 8.24
N VAL A 133 -7.62 5.03 8.14
CA VAL A 133 -6.72 5.06 9.29
C VAL A 133 -6.89 6.44 9.92
N SER A 134 -7.45 6.46 11.13
CA SER A 134 -7.38 7.63 11.99
C SER A 134 -5.91 7.85 12.32
N GLY A 135 -5.42 9.06 12.00
CA GLY A 135 -4.16 9.57 12.52
C GLY A 135 -4.22 9.50 14.04
#